data_AF-A0AAW6F0A1-F1
#
_entry.id   AF-A0AAW6F0A1-F1
#
_cell.length_a   1.000
_cell.length_b   1.000
_cell.length_c   1.000
_cell.angle_alpha   90.00
_cell.angle_beta   90.00
_cell.angle_gamma   90.00
#
_symmetry.space_group_name_H-M   'P 1'
#
loop_
_entity.id
_entity.type
_entity.pdbx_description
1 polymer ?
#
loop_
_entity_poly.entity_id
_entity_poly.type
_entity_poly.pdbx_seq_one_letter_code
_entity_poly.pdbx_strand_id
1 'polypeptide(L)'
;MKNTFDLGEKLFFNTLIICIISFIYFKIIEIESSNLIIEILFALFFFLINFYYGYKYSLKLKESLIVGSMGAGLGIFLSFFSLCAHFLIEGSNSSILFSVLYLSPIQSISNYLSGYNSIVNIFIIIIINIFLVVIGGQLRNITNKFLNNFK
;
A
#
# COMPACT_ATOMS: atom_id res chain seq x y z
N MET A 1 -10.57 -8.39 18.33
CA MET A 1 -10.23 -6.95 18.25
C MET A 1 -8.75 -6.71 18.56
N LYS A 2 -8.22 -7.01 19.75
CA LYS A 2 -6.79 -6.81 20.07
C LYS A 2 -5.84 -7.44 19.01
N ASN A 3 -6.04 -8.72 18.70
CA ASN A 3 -5.26 -9.40 17.67
C ASN A 3 -5.40 -8.77 16.26
N THR A 4 -6.55 -8.15 15.97
CA THR A 4 -6.80 -7.46 14.70
C THR A 4 -5.97 -6.18 14.61
N PHE A 5 -5.88 -5.42 15.70
CA PHE A 5 -5.03 -4.23 15.80
C PHE A 5 -3.54 -4.60 15.70
N ASP A 6 -3.10 -5.63 16.41
CA ASP A 6 -1.71 -6.10 16.35
C ASP A 6 -1.31 -6.52 14.92
N LEU A 7 -2.23 -7.11 14.17
CA LEU A 7 -2.02 -7.45 12.75
C LEU A 7 -1.98 -6.21 11.86
N GLY A 8 -2.87 -5.24 12.09
CA GLY A 8 -2.88 -3.96 11.39
C GLY A 8 -1.58 -3.18 11.61
N GLU A 9 -1.09 -3.14 12.85
CA GLU A 9 0.19 -2.51 13.20
C GLU A 9 1.37 -3.18 12.50
N LYS A 10 1.43 -4.52 12.51
CA LYS A 10 2.47 -5.26 11.78
C LYS A 10 2.42 -5.00 10.28
N LEU A 11 1.23 -4.94 9.69
CA LEU A 11 1.08 -4.62 8.28
C LEU A 11 1.58 -3.18 8.00
N PHE A 12 1.17 -2.21 8.82
CA PHE A 12 1.62 -0.82 8.73
C PHE A 12 3.15 -0.71 8.70
N PHE A 13 3.85 -1.31 9.67
CA PHE A 13 5.31 -1.22 9.74
C PHE A 13 5.99 -1.91 8.55
N ASN A 14 5.47 -3.05 8.09
CA ASN A 14 6.02 -3.71 6.91
C ASN A 14 5.86 -2.85 5.64
N THR A 15 4.68 -2.25 5.46
CA THR A 15 4.42 -1.32 4.36
C THR A 15 5.33 -0.11 4.43
N LEU A 16 5.52 0.47 5.63
CA LEU A 16 6.43 1.59 5.88
C LEU A 16 7.88 1.24 5.51
N ILE A 17 8.37 0.06 5.90
CA ILE A 17 9.73 -0.39 5.56
C ILE A 17 9.90 -0.47 4.04
N ILE A 18 8.92 -1.03 3.32
CA ILE A 18 8.94 -1.12 1.84
C ILE A 18 8.98 0.29 1.22
N CYS A 19 8.17 1.22 1.72
CA CYS A 19 8.18 2.62 1.30
C CYS A 19 9.54 3.28 1.52
N ILE A 20 10.16 3.14 2.70
CA ILE A 20 11.46 3.74 2.99
C ILE A 20 12.56 3.15 2.11
N ILE A 21 12.63 1.82 1.99
CA ILE A 21 13.67 1.16 1.20
C ILE A 21 13.55 1.56 -0.28
N SER A 22 12.34 1.53 -0.83
CA SER A 22 12.12 1.96 -2.22
C SER A 22 12.44 3.44 -2.42
N PHE A 23 12.10 4.30 -1.46
CA PHE A 23 12.42 5.72 -1.55
C PHE A 23 13.93 5.97 -1.56
N ILE A 24 14.68 5.32 -0.66
CA ILE A 24 16.15 5.40 -0.65
C ILE A 24 16.71 4.93 -2.00
N TYR A 25 16.23 3.79 -2.49
CA TYR A 25 16.71 3.18 -3.73
C TYR A 25 16.45 4.06 -4.96
N PHE A 26 15.23 4.58 -5.13
CA PHE A 26 14.84 5.31 -6.34
C PHE A 26 15.08 6.83 -6.29
N LYS A 27 15.13 7.44 -5.09
CA LYS A 27 15.22 8.90 -4.95
C LYS A 27 16.51 9.40 -4.35
N ILE A 28 17.20 8.61 -3.52
CA ILE A 28 18.44 9.05 -2.85
C ILE A 28 19.68 8.54 -3.59
N ILE A 29 19.67 7.27 -4.00
CA ILE A 29 20.82 6.66 -4.70
C ILE A 29 20.82 7.04 -6.19
N GLU A 30 19.71 7.57 -6.71
CA GLU A 30 19.56 8.06 -8.10
C GLU A 30 20.19 7.12 -9.13
N ILE A 31 19.88 5.82 -9.07
CA ILE A 31 20.38 4.86 -10.05
C ILE A 31 19.72 5.19 -11.40
N GLU A 32 20.43 5.97 -12.22
CA GLU A 32 19.97 6.58 -13.49
C GLU A 32 19.51 5.56 -14.54
N SER A 33 19.84 4.29 -14.38
CA SER A 33 19.21 3.21 -15.14
C SER A 33 18.02 2.69 -14.37
N SER A 34 16.83 3.23 -14.68
CA SER A 34 15.53 2.73 -14.22
C SER A 34 15.42 1.24 -14.54
N ASN A 35 15.84 0.38 -13.60
CA ASN A 35 15.74 -1.06 -13.79
C ASN A 35 14.29 -1.43 -13.53
N LEU A 36 13.49 -1.37 -14.59
CA LEU A 36 12.05 -1.61 -14.59
C LEU A 36 11.69 -2.92 -13.86
N ILE A 37 12.57 -3.93 -13.92
CA ILE A 37 12.43 -5.19 -13.17
C ILE A 37 12.41 -4.94 -11.66
N ILE A 38 13.34 -4.14 -11.15
CA ILE A 38 13.44 -3.81 -9.73
C ILE A 38 12.25 -2.96 -9.29
N GLU A 39 11.83 -1.99 -10.11
CA GLU A 39 10.62 -1.19 -9.84
C GLU A 39 9.36 -2.07 -9.77
N ILE A 40 9.22 -3.06 -10.66
CA ILE A 40 8.12 -4.02 -10.61
C ILE A 40 8.21 -4.91 -9.37
N LEU A 41 9.41 -5.33 -8.97
CA LEU A 41 9.59 -6.13 -7.75
C LEU A 41 9.14 -5.37 -6.50
N PHE A 42 9.52 -4.11 -6.34
CA PHE A 42 9.04 -3.28 -5.23
C PHE A 42 7.52 -3.13 -5.23
N ALA A 43 6.92 -2.91 -6.41
CA ALA A 43 5.48 -2.81 -6.54
C ALA A 43 4.78 -4.12 -6.16
N LEU A 44 5.31 -5.25 -6.62
CA LEU A 44 4.81 -6.58 -6.27
C LEU A 44 4.89 -6.83 -4.77
N PHE A 45 6.03 -6.55 -4.12
CA PHE A 45 6.15 -6.72 -2.67
C PHE A 45 5.16 -5.84 -1.91
N PHE A 46 5.00 -4.59 -2.35
CA PHE A 46 4.08 -3.64 -1.74
C PHE A 46 2.61 -4.10 -1.81
N PHE A 47 2.17 -4.67 -2.93
CA PHE A 47 0.80 -5.20 -3.06
C PHE A 47 0.65 -6.59 -2.43
N LEU A 48 1.60 -7.49 -2.66
CA LEU A 48 1.53 -8.87 -2.18
C LEU A 48 1.52 -8.96 -0.66
N ILE A 49 2.21 -8.06 0.06
CA ILE A 49 2.19 -8.11 1.52
C ILE A 49 0.79 -7.83 2.08
N ASN A 50 0.05 -6.90 1.47
CA ASN A 50 -1.35 -6.62 1.83
C ASN A 50 -2.23 -7.86 1.60
N PHE A 51 -2.13 -8.46 0.41
CA PHE A 51 -2.86 -9.69 0.11
C PHE A 51 -2.49 -10.85 1.06
N TYR A 52 -1.20 -11.04 1.32
CA TYR A 52 -0.65 -12.10 2.16
C TYR A 52 -1.17 -12.02 3.59
N TYR A 53 -1.26 -10.82 4.18
CA TYR A 53 -1.82 -10.65 5.52
C TYR A 53 -3.30 -11.02 5.57
N GLY A 54 -4.07 -10.63 4.57
CA GLY A 54 -5.46 -11.09 4.43
C GLY A 54 -5.55 -12.62 4.39
N TYR A 55 -4.77 -13.24 3.52
CA TYR A 55 -4.81 -14.67 3.25
C TYR A 55 -4.29 -15.52 4.41
N LYS A 56 -3.14 -15.18 5.00
CA LYS A 56 -2.51 -15.97 6.07
C LYS A 56 -3.37 -16.06 7.32
N TYR A 57 -4.02 -14.96 7.69
CA TYR A 57 -4.74 -14.86 8.96
C TYR A 57 -6.24 -15.16 8.84
N SER A 58 -6.72 -15.57 7.65
CA SER A 58 -8.13 -15.93 7.41
C SER A 58 -9.11 -14.88 7.96
N LEU A 59 -8.80 -13.62 7.72
CA LEU A 59 -9.53 -12.50 8.32
C LEU A 59 -10.99 -12.49 7.86
N LYS A 60 -11.91 -12.20 8.78
CA LYS A 60 -13.31 -11.90 8.43
C LYS A 60 -13.38 -10.52 7.76
N LEU A 61 -14.46 -10.26 7.03
CA LEU A 61 -14.62 -9.01 6.26
C LEU A 61 -14.38 -7.74 7.12
N LYS A 62 -14.97 -7.66 8.32
CA LYS A 62 -14.75 -6.54 9.25
C LYS A 62 -13.29 -6.41 9.70
N GLU A 63 -12.63 -7.53 9.96
CA GLU A 63 -11.23 -7.55 10.40
C GLU A 63 -10.29 -7.17 9.25
N SER A 64 -10.54 -7.64 8.03
CA SER A 64 -9.80 -7.27 6.83
C SER A 64 -9.87 -5.77 6.55
N LEU A 65 -11.04 -5.15 6.74
CA LEU A 65 -11.18 -3.70 6.55
C LEU A 65 -10.35 -2.92 7.57
N ILE A 66 -10.39 -3.32 8.85
CA ILE A 66 -9.59 -2.68 9.91
C ILE A 66 -8.10 -2.85 9.61
N VAL A 67 -7.64 -4.08 9.38
CA VAL A 67 -6.23 -4.39 9.10
C VAL A 67 -5.76 -3.67 7.83
N GLY A 68 -6.56 -3.67 6.77
CA GLY A 68 -6.24 -2.98 5.53
C GLY A 68 -6.16 -1.47 5.69
N SER A 69 -7.09 -0.86 6.43
CA SER A 69 -7.06 0.58 6.70
C SER A 69 -5.82 0.99 7.52
N MET A 70 -5.45 0.18 8.52
CA MET A 70 -4.24 0.41 9.32
C MET A 70 -2.98 0.20 8.49
N GLY A 71 -2.92 -0.84 7.67
CA GLY A 71 -1.80 -1.10 6.74
C GLY A 71 -1.59 0.02 5.74
N ALA A 72 -2.68 0.60 5.23
CA ALA A 72 -2.64 1.79 4.38
C ALA A 72 -2.47 3.10 5.15
N GLY A 73 -2.33 3.06 6.48
CA GLY A 73 -2.29 4.23 7.36
C GLY A 73 -1.22 5.25 7.00
N LEU A 74 -0.06 4.81 6.51
CA LEU A 74 1.00 5.72 6.04
C LEU A 74 0.55 6.51 4.80
N GLY A 75 -0.11 5.85 3.85
CA GLY A 75 -0.70 6.51 2.69
C GLY A 75 -1.80 7.48 3.08
N ILE A 76 -2.67 7.09 4.00
CA ILE A 76 -3.75 7.95 4.52
C ILE A 76 -3.14 9.20 5.16
N PHE A 77 -2.18 9.04 6.07
CA PHE A 77 -1.53 10.15 6.75
C PHE A 77 -0.84 11.11 5.78
N LEU A 78 -0.04 10.59 4.84
CA LEU A 78 0.67 11.42 3.86
C LEU A 78 -0.27 12.08 2.85
N SER A 79 -1.39 11.43 2.50
CA SER A 79 -2.41 12.02 1.63
C SER A 79 -3.10 13.23 2.28
N PHE A 80 -3.40 13.15 3.59
CA PHE A 80 -3.94 14.30 4.34
C PHE A 80 -2.93 15.44 4.43
N PHE A 81 -1.67 15.14 4.72
CA PHE A 81 -0.61 16.16 4.73
C PHE A 81 -0.42 16.82 3.36
N SER A 82 -0.48 16.03 2.28
CA SER A 82 -0.41 16.52 0.90
C SER A 82 -1.57 17.47 0.58
N LEU A 83 -2.81 17.10 0.94
CA LEU A 83 -3.99 17.96 0.78
C LEU A 83 -3.85 19.28 1.56
N CYS A 84 -3.43 19.22 2.82
CA CYS A 84 -3.21 20.42 3.63
C CYS A 84 -2.15 21.33 3.00
N ALA A 85 -1.02 20.77 2.56
CA ALA A 85 0.03 21.52 1.87
C ALA A 85 -0.47 22.15 0.56
N HIS A 86 -1.33 21.45 -0.18
CA HIS A 86 -1.92 21.97 -1.42
C HIS A 86 -2.74 23.23 -1.20
N PHE A 87 -3.59 23.24 -0.16
CA PHE A 87 -4.46 24.38 0.15
C PHE A 87 -3.75 25.52 0.89
N LEU A 88 -2.70 25.22 1.68
CA LEU A 88 -2.03 26.23 2.52
C LEU A 88 -0.85 26.91 1.84
N ILE A 89 -0.15 26.25 0.92
CA ILE A 89 1.15 26.71 0.41
C ILE A 89 1.05 27.22 -1.05
N GLU A 90 -0.13 27.20 -1.69
CA GLU A 90 -0.37 27.65 -3.08
C GLU A 90 0.68 27.13 -4.10
N GLY A 91 1.25 25.96 -3.82
CA GLY A 91 2.29 25.32 -4.62
C GLY A 91 1.91 23.89 -4.91
N SER A 92 1.39 23.63 -6.11
CA SER A 92 1.00 22.29 -6.56
C SER A 92 2.16 21.30 -6.41
N ASN A 93 3.37 21.67 -6.84
CA ASN A 93 4.54 20.78 -6.84
C ASN A 93 5.05 20.42 -5.44
N SER A 94 5.03 21.33 -4.47
CA SER A 94 5.48 21.07 -3.09
C SER A 94 4.52 20.15 -2.33
N SER A 95 3.22 20.23 -2.63
CA SER A 95 2.20 19.41 -1.97
C SER A 95 2.34 17.92 -2.29
N ILE A 96 2.82 17.59 -3.48
CA ILE A 96 2.97 16.22 -3.96
C ILE A 96 4.23 15.55 -3.38
N LEU A 97 5.25 16.33 -3.03
CA LEU A 97 6.52 15.83 -2.49
C LEU A 97 6.34 14.95 -1.24
N PHE A 98 5.40 15.30 -0.37
CA PHE A 98 5.08 14.53 0.84
C PHE A 98 4.54 13.13 0.52
N SER A 99 3.86 12.97 -0.60
CA SER A 99 3.27 11.69 -1.01
C SER A 99 4.22 10.77 -1.77
N VAL A 100 5.38 11.29 -2.21
CA VAL A 100 6.38 10.52 -2.97
C VAL A 100 6.88 9.30 -2.19
N LEU A 101 6.99 9.40 -0.87
CA LEU A 101 7.39 8.28 -0.01
C LEU A 101 6.43 7.08 -0.12
N TYR A 102 5.12 7.32 -0.19
CA TYR A 102 4.15 6.23 -0.30
C TYR A 102 4.07 5.68 -1.72
N LEU A 103 4.35 6.52 -2.73
CA LEU A 103 4.32 6.16 -4.14
C LEU A 103 5.62 5.54 -4.66
N SER A 104 6.73 5.66 -3.92
CA SER A 104 8.04 5.15 -4.37
C SER A 104 8.06 3.65 -4.69
N PRO A 105 7.36 2.74 -3.97
CA PRO A 105 7.37 1.33 -4.33
C PRO A 105 6.70 1.03 -5.67
N ILE A 106 5.84 1.92 -6.16
CA ILE A 106 4.95 1.72 -7.32
C ILE A 106 5.24 2.73 -8.44
N GLN A 107 6.46 3.30 -8.41
CA GLN A 107 6.91 4.29 -9.38
C GLN A 107 6.76 3.77 -10.82
N SER A 108 7.07 2.50 -11.08
CA SER A 108 6.85 1.83 -12.37
C SER A 108 5.40 1.94 -12.85
N ILE A 109 4.43 1.55 -12.02
CA ILE A 109 3.01 1.56 -12.36
C ILE A 109 2.49 3.00 -12.53
N SER A 110 2.95 3.91 -11.68
CA SER A 110 2.55 5.32 -11.72
C SER A 110 3.06 6.07 -12.97
N ASN A 111 4.17 5.62 -13.57
CA ASN A 111 4.68 6.21 -14.81
C ASN A 111 3.83 5.82 -16.03
N TYR A 112 3.16 4.66 -16.01
CA TYR A 112 2.24 4.21 -17.07
C TYR A 112 0.83 4.82 -16.93
N LEU A 113 0.39 5.14 -15.72
CA LEU A 113 -0.83 5.90 -15.47
C LEU A 113 -0.55 7.39 -15.66
N SER A 114 -0.81 7.91 -16.87
CA SER A 114 -0.64 9.33 -17.22
C SER A 114 -1.17 10.26 -16.11
N GLY A 115 -0.25 10.94 -15.41
CA GLY A 115 -0.56 11.80 -14.27
C GLY A 115 0.07 11.33 -12.95
N TYR A 116 1.40 11.12 -12.94
CA TYR A 116 2.27 10.64 -11.85
C TYR A 116 2.02 11.26 -10.45
N ASN A 117 1.45 12.46 -10.42
CA ASN A 117 1.49 13.35 -9.27
C ASN A 117 0.11 13.81 -8.80
N SER A 118 -0.96 13.11 -9.15
CA SER A 118 -2.29 13.48 -8.66
C SER A 118 -2.50 12.92 -7.25
N ILE A 119 -3.02 13.77 -6.36
CA ILE A 119 -3.48 13.34 -5.02
C ILE A 119 -4.49 12.19 -5.14
N VAL A 120 -5.25 12.14 -6.25
CA VAL A 120 -6.21 11.08 -6.58
C VAL A 120 -5.56 9.71 -6.66
N ASN A 121 -4.36 9.60 -7.26
CA ASN A 121 -3.67 8.32 -7.40
C ASN A 121 -3.38 7.68 -6.04
N ILE A 122 -2.97 8.48 -5.05
CA ILE A 122 -2.68 8.00 -3.70
C ILE A 122 -3.94 7.33 -3.10
N PHE A 123 -5.10 7.96 -3.25
CA PHE A 123 -6.36 7.40 -2.78
C PHE A 123 -6.73 6.10 -3.50
N ILE A 124 -6.50 6.03 -4.81
CA ILE A 124 -6.70 4.80 -5.59
C ILE A 124 -5.84 3.66 -5.02
N ILE A 125 -4.56 3.94 -4.74
CA ILE A 125 -3.62 2.94 -4.20
C ILE A 125 -4.00 2.50 -2.78
N ILE A 126 -4.43 3.43 -1.93
CA ILE A 126 -4.96 3.12 -0.60
C ILE A 126 -6.14 2.14 -0.71
N ILE A 127 -7.09 2.43 -1.60
CA ILE A 127 -8.26 1.57 -1.83
C ILE A 127 -7.82 0.19 -2.34
N ILE A 128 -6.89 0.12 -3.28
CA ILE A 128 -6.33 -1.15 -3.79
C ILE A 128 -5.71 -1.96 -2.65
N ASN A 129 -4.89 -1.35 -1.80
CA ASN A 129 -4.25 -2.04 -0.68
C ASN A 129 -5.26 -2.59 0.32
N ILE A 130 -6.28 -1.82 0.68
CA ILE A 130 -7.37 -2.29 1.53
C ILE A 130 -8.09 -3.46 0.87
N PHE A 131 -8.40 -3.33 -0.42
CA PHE A 131 -9.12 -4.36 -1.18
C PHE A 131 -8.34 -5.67 -1.28
N LEU A 132 -7.01 -5.61 -1.44
CA LEU A 132 -6.14 -6.78 -1.45
C LEU A 132 -6.18 -7.56 -0.14
N VAL A 133 -6.19 -6.88 1.02
CA VAL A 133 -6.36 -7.53 2.33
C VAL A 133 -7.73 -8.22 2.42
N VAL A 134 -8.78 -7.58 1.91
CA VAL A 134 -10.13 -8.15 1.90
C VAL A 134 -10.19 -9.41 1.02
N ILE A 135 -9.72 -9.33 -0.23
CA ILE A 135 -9.70 -10.49 -1.14
C ILE A 135 -8.89 -11.63 -0.54
N GLY A 136 -7.70 -11.36 -0.01
CA GLY A 136 -6.86 -12.38 0.61
C GLY A 136 -7.61 -13.14 1.71
N GLY A 137 -8.29 -12.40 2.60
CA GLY A 137 -9.10 -12.99 3.67
C GLY A 137 -10.26 -13.84 3.15
N GLN A 138 -11.02 -13.33 2.16
CA GLN A 138 -12.14 -14.08 1.59
C GLN A 138 -11.69 -15.35 0.86
N LEU A 139 -10.62 -15.28 0.07
CA LEU A 139 -10.07 -16.45 -0.61
C LEU A 139 -9.65 -17.53 0.39
N ARG A 140 -8.97 -17.17 1.48
CA ARG A 140 -8.62 -18.14 2.52
C ARG A 140 -9.86 -18.79 3.13
N ASN A 141 -10.87 -18.00 3.45
CA ASN A 141 -12.11 -18.52 4.03
C ASN A 141 -12.84 -19.47 3.07
N ILE A 142 -12.85 -19.16 1.78
CA ILE A 142 -13.40 -20.04 0.73
C ILE A 142 -12.59 -21.34 0.65
N THR A 143 -11.26 -21.27 0.57
CA THR A 143 -10.40 -22.46 0.49
C THR A 143 -10.56 -23.38 1.70
N ASN A 144 -10.68 -22.82 2.91
CA ASN A 144 -10.90 -23.59 4.13
C ASN A 144 -12.26 -24.29 4.14
N LYS A 145 -13.33 -23.63 3.63
CA LYS A 145 -14.65 -24.27 3.49
C LYS A 145 -14.62 -25.44 2.51
N PHE A 146 -13.97 -25.27 1.36
CA PHE A 146 -13.81 -26.36 0.40
C PHE A 146 -13.05 -27.54 1.01
N LEU A 147 -11.90 -27.29 1.65
CA LEU A 147 -11.09 -28.33 2.29
C LEU A 147 -11.85 -29.12 3.35
N ASN A 148 -12.71 -28.47 4.14
CA ASN A 148 -13.49 -29.14 5.16
C ASN A 148 -14.64 -29.98 4.59
N ASN A 149 -15.14 -29.68 3.39
CA ASN A 149 -16.18 -30.47 2.73
C ASN A 149 -15.63 -31.77 2.10
N PHE A 150 -14.31 -31.89 1.95
CA PHE A 150 -13.64 -33.09 1.41
C PHE A 150 -12.99 -33.97 2.49
N LYS A 151 -13.16 -33.62 3.77
CA LYS A 151 -12.77 -34.45 4.92
C LYS A 151 -14.00 -35.13 5.51
#